data_AF-A0A1F6WVF5-F1
#
_entry.id   AF-A0A1F6WVF5-F1
#
_cell.length_a   1.000
_cell.length_b   1.000
_cell.length_c   1.000
_cell.angle_alpha   90.00
_cell.angle_beta   90.00
_cell.angle_gamma   90.00
#
_symmetry.space_group_name_H-M   'P 1'
#
loop_
_entity.id
_entity.type
_entity.pdbx_description
1 polymer ?
#
loop_
_entity_poly.entity_id
_entity_poly.type
_entity_poly.pdbx_seq_one_letter_code
_entity_poly.pdbx_strand_id
1 'polypeptide(L)'
;MNKQNIDKDFLSVLGDKYDKDFFTDKNGSLRQELDKTGVLVLPDFVSASTLKALQEEADILKKNAYKSESVYNLYVLPDDKSLSPDAPRNRKFRTTKGCVPDDQIPKKSILRKIYEADIFRGFMCKMQRLINIYSYSDNLSSININYYDPDDSLEWHFDNADFAVTLLVKNPKKGGIYEYFPNMRYGAESKEDYETLRKILDRKLKPKRVLMGEGTLMIFRGNRSLHRVTKVEVGERVLITLNYNIKPRIPLSEKSRMTFFGRTK
;
A
#
# COMPACT_ATOMS: atom_id res chain seq x y z
N MET A 1 15.41 -1.60 22.29
CA MET A 1 14.67 -0.47 22.90
C MET A 1 13.59 -1.05 23.80
N ASN A 2 13.30 -0.41 24.94
CA ASN A 2 12.15 -0.77 25.78
C ASN A 2 10.83 -0.45 25.03
N LYS A 3 9.82 -1.32 25.10
CA LYS A 3 8.53 -1.16 24.37
C LYS A 3 7.84 0.18 24.64
N GLN A 4 7.84 0.61 25.90
CA GLN A 4 7.29 1.92 26.29
C GLN A 4 7.98 3.12 25.59
N ASN A 5 9.25 2.97 25.20
CA ASN A 5 9.97 4.03 24.50
C ASN A 5 9.57 4.11 23.01
N ILE A 6 9.25 2.98 22.38
CA ILE A 6 8.84 2.92 20.97
C ILE A 6 7.48 3.59 20.78
N ASP A 7 6.50 3.33 21.66
CA ASP A 7 5.18 3.96 21.55
C ASP A 7 5.23 5.47 21.81
N LYS A 8 6.07 5.92 22.76
CA LYS A 8 6.29 7.35 22.98
C LYS A 8 6.94 8.01 21.75
N ASP A 9 7.95 7.36 21.19
CA ASP A 9 8.62 7.82 19.96
C ASP A 9 7.64 7.88 18.78
N PHE A 10 6.74 6.90 18.66
CA PHE A 10 5.68 6.89 17.66
C PHE A 10 4.72 8.07 17.83
N LEU A 11 4.17 8.29 19.02
CA LEU A 11 3.27 9.42 19.26
C LEU A 11 3.93 10.77 18.95
N SER A 12 5.26 10.88 19.12
CA SER A 12 6.00 12.12 18.84
C SER A 12 6.13 12.46 17.34
N VAL A 13 5.91 11.49 16.44
CA VAL A 13 6.05 11.73 14.98
C VAL A 13 4.73 12.03 14.27
N LEU A 14 3.62 11.88 14.98
CA LEU A 14 2.26 12.04 14.44
C LEU A 14 1.85 13.50 14.31
N GLY A 15 0.88 13.77 13.43
CA GLY A 15 0.21 15.05 13.36
C GLY A 15 -0.73 15.28 14.54
N ASP A 16 -1.09 16.54 14.78
CA ASP A 16 -1.79 17.00 16.01
C ASP A 16 -3.14 16.32 16.28
N LYS A 17 -3.76 15.71 15.25
CA LYS A 17 -5.06 15.04 15.33
C LYS A 17 -4.98 13.61 15.88
N TYR A 18 -3.78 13.04 16.02
CA TYR A 18 -3.57 11.62 16.29
C TYR A 18 -2.88 11.40 17.62
N ASP A 19 -3.69 11.29 18.68
CA ASP A 19 -3.23 10.91 20.01
C ASP A 19 -3.44 9.41 20.29
N LYS A 20 -3.09 8.97 21.50
CA LYS A 20 -3.29 7.57 21.92
C LYS A 20 -4.76 7.12 21.86
N ASP A 21 -5.70 8.03 22.08
CA ASP A 21 -7.13 7.72 22.19
C ASP A 21 -7.73 7.52 20.80
N PHE A 22 -7.23 8.23 19.78
CA PHE A 22 -7.57 8.01 18.37
C PHE A 22 -7.41 6.52 17.98
N PHE A 23 -6.28 5.91 18.32
CA PHE A 23 -5.96 4.52 17.97
C PHE A 23 -6.82 3.49 18.70
N THR A 24 -7.58 3.90 19.72
CA THR A 24 -8.54 3.02 20.37
C THR A 24 -9.76 2.75 19.51
N ASP A 25 -10.11 3.62 18.56
CA ASP A 25 -11.36 3.54 17.78
C ASP A 25 -12.55 3.20 18.67
N LYS A 26 -12.69 3.92 19.81
CA LYS A 26 -13.59 3.56 20.92
C LYS A 26 -15.02 3.28 20.48
N ASN A 27 -15.53 4.07 19.52
CA ASN A 27 -16.90 3.95 18.99
C ASN A 27 -16.99 3.07 17.74
N GLY A 28 -15.87 2.56 17.23
CA GLY A 28 -15.82 1.71 16.04
C GLY A 28 -16.05 2.44 14.71
N SER A 29 -16.08 3.78 14.70
CA SER A 29 -16.44 4.57 13.53
C SER A 29 -15.43 4.43 12.40
N LEU A 30 -14.13 4.36 12.71
CA LEU A 30 -13.08 4.21 11.71
C LEU A 30 -13.15 2.83 11.05
N ARG A 31 -13.41 1.79 11.86
CA ARG A 31 -13.61 0.44 11.35
C ARG A 31 -14.88 0.34 10.48
N GLN A 32 -15.98 0.96 10.90
CA GLN A 32 -17.22 1.00 10.10
C GLN A 32 -17.03 1.70 8.77
N GLU A 33 -16.26 2.80 8.75
CA GLU A 33 -15.88 3.48 7.51
C GLU A 33 -15.09 2.53 6.60
N LEU A 34 -14.02 1.89 7.11
CA LEU A 34 -13.23 0.94 6.35
C LEU A 34 -14.05 -0.23 5.79
N ASP A 35 -15.02 -0.75 6.56
CA ASP A 35 -15.92 -1.80 6.10
C ASP A 35 -16.83 -1.34 4.96
N LYS A 36 -17.37 -0.12 5.05
CA LYS A 36 -18.27 0.46 4.07
C LYS A 36 -17.56 0.84 2.77
N THR A 37 -16.37 1.43 2.87
CA THR A 37 -15.68 2.05 1.74
C THR A 37 -14.54 1.20 1.19
N GLY A 38 -14.05 0.22 1.95
CA GLY A 38 -12.84 -0.54 1.64
C GLY A 38 -11.52 0.23 1.82
N VAL A 39 -11.59 1.52 2.18
CA VAL A 39 -10.45 2.44 2.31
C VAL A 39 -10.67 3.38 3.50
N LEU A 40 -9.69 3.49 4.39
CA LEU A 40 -9.63 4.50 5.44
C LEU A 40 -8.49 5.46 5.15
N VAL A 41 -8.78 6.76 5.10
CA VAL A 41 -7.82 7.82 4.78
C VAL A 41 -7.61 8.68 6.03
N LEU A 42 -6.36 8.77 6.47
CA LEU A 42 -5.93 9.53 7.64
C LEU A 42 -5.04 10.70 7.18
N PRO A 43 -5.61 11.88 6.88
CA PRO A 43 -4.85 13.03 6.39
C PRO A 43 -3.97 13.63 7.50
N ASP A 44 -2.81 14.18 7.13
CA ASP A 44 -1.86 14.76 8.09
C ASP A 44 -1.42 13.77 9.18
N PHE A 45 -1.33 12.46 8.85
CA PHE A 45 -1.04 11.40 9.82
C PHE A 45 0.28 11.62 10.54
N VAL A 46 1.29 12.08 9.82
CA VAL A 46 2.57 12.51 10.37
C VAL A 46 2.64 14.04 10.46
N SER A 47 3.38 14.54 11.45
CA SER A 47 3.61 15.99 11.59
C SER A 47 4.39 16.54 10.39
N ALA A 48 4.32 17.87 10.19
CA ALA A 48 5.05 18.53 9.11
C ALA A 48 6.57 18.32 9.21
N SER A 49 7.13 18.30 10.42
CA SER A 49 8.56 18.03 10.64
C SER A 49 8.93 16.59 10.31
N THR A 50 8.07 15.62 10.69
CA THR A 50 8.24 14.22 10.31
C THR A 50 8.15 14.04 8.80
N LEU A 51 7.16 14.64 8.14
CA LEU A 51 7.01 14.56 6.69
C LEU A 51 8.27 15.06 5.98
N LYS A 52 8.80 16.21 6.40
CA LYS A 52 10.05 16.76 5.85
C LYS A 52 11.22 15.79 6.01
N ALA A 53 11.39 15.21 7.20
CA ALA A 53 12.44 14.24 7.45
C ALA A 53 12.29 12.97 6.59
N LEU A 54 11.06 12.50 6.36
CA LEU A 54 10.79 11.37 5.48
C LEU A 54 11.07 11.69 4.01
N GLN A 55 10.79 12.91 3.57
CA GLN A 55 11.13 13.39 2.21
C GLN A 55 12.65 13.41 2.02
N GLU A 56 13.39 13.97 2.99
CA GLU A 56 14.86 13.98 2.97
C GLU A 56 15.46 12.55 2.96
N GLU A 57 14.95 11.65 3.81
CA GLU A 57 15.39 10.25 3.84
C GLU A 57 15.10 9.54 2.51
N ALA A 58 13.91 9.74 1.93
CA ALA A 58 13.57 9.15 0.63
C ALA A 58 14.47 9.70 -0.49
N ASP A 59 14.71 11.00 -0.55
CA ASP A 59 15.57 11.60 -1.57
C ASP A 59 17.01 11.05 -1.49
N ILE A 60 17.55 10.85 -0.29
CA ILE A 60 18.88 10.23 -0.07
C ILE A 60 18.92 8.78 -0.55
N LEU A 61 17.86 8.01 -0.26
CA LEU A 61 17.78 6.58 -0.57
C LEU A 61 17.40 6.30 -2.03
N LYS A 62 16.82 7.27 -2.75
CA LYS A 62 16.34 7.08 -4.13
C LYS A 62 17.38 6.48 -5.07
N LYS A 63 18.66 6.84 -4.92
CA LYS A 63 19.76 6.30 -5.73
C LYS A 63 19.94 4.77 -5.62
N ASN A 64 19.41 4.16 -4.54
CA ASN A 64 19.44 2.73 -4.31
C ASN A 64 18.18 2.02 -4.84
N ALA A 65 17.21 2.75 -5.38
CA ALA A 65 15.94 2.20 -5.82
C ALA A 65 16.16 1.22 -6.99
N TYR A 66 15.70 -0.01 -6.81
CA TYR A 66 15.63 -0.98 -7.90
C TYR A 66 14.46 -0.63 -8.81
N LYS A 67 14.74 -0.38 -10.10
CA LYS A 67 13.69 -0.15 -11.10
C LYS A 67 13.11 -1.50 -11.51
N SER A 68 11.82 -1.68 -11.21
CA SER A 68 11.06 -2.86 -11.59
C SER A 68 10.12 -2.55 -12.75
N GLU A 69 10.02 -3.50 -13.66
CA GLU A 69 8.99 -3.56 -14.70
C GLU A 69 8.28 -4.90 -14.58
N SER A 70 6.95 -4.88 -14.70
CA SER A 70 6.15 -6.10 -14.63
C SER A 70 4.97 -6.03 -15.58
N VAL A 71 4.66 -7.18 -16.18
CA VAL A 71 3.47 -7.36 -17.01
C VAL A 71 2.62 -8.46 -16.37
N TYR A 72 1.44 -8.09 -15.88
CA TYR A 72 0.55 -9.02 -15.17
C TYR A 72 -0.92 -8.71 -15.45
N ASN A 73 -1.79 -9.69 -15.19
CA ASN A 73 -3.24 -9.49 -15.18
C ASN A 73 -3.73 -8.97 -13.83
N LEU A 74 -5.03 -8.66 -13.75
CA LEU A 74 -5.69 -8.12 -12.55
C LEU A 74 -5.43 -8.90 -11.26
N TYR A 75 -5.09 -10.18 -11.36
CA TYR A 75 -4.92 -11.08 -10.22
C TYR A 75 -3.46 -11.36 -9.89
N VAL A 76 -2.53 -10.89 -10.71
CA VAL A 76 -1.10 -11.21 -10.60
C VAL A 76 -0.87 -12.74 -10.63
N LEU A 77 -1.67 -13.45 -11.43
CA LEU A 77 -1.62 -14.90 -11.61
C LEU A 77 -1.21 -15.27 -13.04
N PRO A 78 -0.78 -16.54 -13.28
CA PRO A 78 -0.70 -17.06 -14.64
C PRO A 78 -2.04 -16.93 -15.38
N ASP A 79 -1.98 -16.85 -16.71
CA ASP A 79 -3.17 -16.81 -17.56
C ASP A 79 -4.02 -18.08 -17.39
N ASP A 80 -5.34 -17.92 -17.44
CA ASP A 80 -6.27 -19.05 -17.52
C ASP A 80 -6.35 -19.55 -18.96
N LYS A 81 -5.83 -20.75 -19.20
CA LYS A 81 -5.78 -21.37 -20.53
C LYS A 81 -7.15 -21.71 -21.10
N SER A 82 -8.20 -21.72 -20.28
CA SER A 82 -9.59 -21.94 -20.74
C SER A 82 -10.25 -20.67 -21.29
N LEU A 83 -9.63 -19.50 -21.11
CA LEU A 83 -10.17 -18.21 -21.53
C LEU A 83 -9.33 -17.60 -22.66
N SER A 84 -9.95 -16.74 -23.47
CA SER A 84 -9.21 -15.99 -24.49
C SER A 84 -8.22 -14.99 -23.86
N PRO A 85 -7.17 -14.57 -24.59
CA PRO A 85 -6.24 -13.54 -24.12
C PRO A 85 -6.91 -12.20 -23.76
N ASP A 86 -8.00 -11.85 -24.46
CA ASP A 86 -8.73 -10.59 -24.25
C ASP A 86 -9.77 -10.65 -23.12
N ALA A 87 -9.98 -11.84 -22.53
CA ALA A 87 -10.84 -11.99 -21.36
C ALA A 87 -10.31 -11.12 -20.21
N PRO A 88 -11.19 -10.49 -19.39
CA PRO A 88 -10.77 -9.60 -18.31
C PRO A 88 -9.72 -10.20 -17.37
N ARG A 89 -9.80 -11.52 -17.11
CA ARG A 89 -8.83 -12.26 -16.30
C ARG A 89 -7.45 -12.39 -16.93
N ASN A 90 -7.36 -12.49 -18.26
CA ASN A 90 -6.10 -12.68 -18.98
C ASN A 90 -5.53 -11.36 -19.51
N ARG A 91 -6.31 -10.28 -19.49
CA ARG A 91 -5.85 -8.95 -19.96
C ARG A 91 -4.69 -8.48 -19.10
N LYS A 92 -3.57 -8.17 -19.75
CA LYS A 92 -2.32 -7.77 -19.09
C LYS A 92 -2.13 -6.26 -19.09
N PHE A 93 -1.45 -5.79 -18.07
CA PHE A 93 -1.06 -4.41 -17.87
C PHE A 93 0.42 -4.34 -17.57
N ARG A 94 1.08 -3.31 -18.11
CA ARG A 94 2.47 -3.00 -17.81
C ARG A 94 2.52 -2.01 -16.66
N THR A 95 3.29 -2.32 -15.63
CA THR A 95 3.51 -1.51 -14.44
C THR A 95 5.00 -1.27 -14.28
N THR A 96 5.38 -0.06 -13.86
CA THR A 96 6.77 0.27 -13.54
C THR A 96 6.84 1.10 -12.27
N LYS A 97 7.88 0.84 -11.46
CA LYS A 97 8.19 1.62 -10.26
C LYS A 97 9.63 1.39 -9.82
N GLY A 98 10.21 2.38 -9.13
CA GLY A 98 11.41 2.21 -8.32
C GLY A 98 11.04 1.73 -6.91
N CYS A 99 11.88 0.90 -6.29
CA CYS A 99 11.67 0.42 -4.94
C CYS A 99 12.98 0.34 -4.13
N VAL A 100 12.98 0.93 -2.94
CA VAL A 100 14.01 0.69 -1.91
C VAL A 100 13.45 -0.31 -0.89
N PRO A 101 14.08 -1.49 -0.74
CA PRO A 101 13.63 -2.53 0.19
C PRO A 101 13.99 -2.22 1.66
N ASP A 102 13.41 -3.02 2.56
CA ASP A 102 13.46 -2.84 4.01
C ASP A 102 14.89 -2.83 4.58
N ASP A 103 15.75 -3.74 4.16
CA ASP A 103 17.15 -3.83 4.63
C ASP A 103 18.01 -2.61 4.30
N GLN A 104 17.58 -1.76 3.37
CA GLN A 104 18.23 -0.49 3.06
C GLN A 104 17.67 0.70 3.86
N ILE A 105 16.59 0.50 4.63
CA ILE A 105 16.02 1.53 5.49
C ILE A 105 16.89 1.68 6.75
N PRO A 106 17.39 2.90 7.08
CA PRO A 106 18.24 3.11 8.25
C PRO A 106 17.62 2.61 9.55
N LYS A 107 18.44 2.02 10.43
CA LYS A 107 17.98 1.51 11.74
C LYS A 107 17.34 2.58 12.64
N LYS A 108 17.69 3.85 12.45
CA LYS A 108 17.15 5.00 13.19
C LYS A 108 16.04 5.75 12.44
N SER A 109 15.60 5.23 11.28
CA SER A 109 14.54 5.84 10.46
C SER A 109 13.24 6.00 11.26
N ILE A 110 12.50 7.07 10.98
CA ILE A 110 11.15 7.28 11.52
C ILE A 110 10.20 6.16 11.06
N LEU A 111 10.43 5.58 9.88
CA LEU A 111 9.63 4.47 9.38
C LEU A 111 9.68 3.26 10.32
N ARG A 112 10.84 3.01 10.96
CA ARG A 112 10.97 1.95 11.97
C ARG A 112 10.13 2.24 13.20
N LYS A 113 10.11 3.49 13.67
CA LYS A 113 9.28 3.92 14.81
C LYS A 113 7.80 3.69 14.54
N ILE A 114 7.32 4.04 13.34
CA ILE A 114 5.92 3.81 12.95
C ILE A 114 5.63 2.31 12.83
N TYR A 115 6.47 1.57 12.11
CA TYR A 115 6.23 0.17 11.79
C TYR A 115 6.23 -0.76 13.02
N GLU A 116 7.10 -0.46 13.99
CA GLU A 116 7.34 -1.29 15.17
C GLU A 116 6.47 -0.90 16.38
N ALA A 117 5.76 0.24 16.34
CA ALA A 117 4.93 0.70 17.43
C ALA A 117 3.79 -0.28 17.75
N ASP A 118 3.66 -0.64 19.02
CA ASP A 118 2.62 -1.55 19.50
C ASP A 118 1.23 -0.88 19.37
N ILE A 119 1.15 0.44 19.60
CA ILE A 119 -0.08 1.22 19.37
C ILE A 119 -0.53 1.12 17.90
N PHE A 120 0.40 1.33 16.95
CA PHE A 120 0.09 1.31 15.52
C PHE A 120 -0.31 -0.10 15.06
N ARG A 121 0.44 -1.13 15.47
CA ARG A 121 0.13 -2.53 15.14
C ARG A 121 -1.20 -2.98 15.74
N GLY A 122 -1.48 -2.57 16.98
CA GLY A 122 -2.77 -2.81 17.64
C GLY A 122 -3.93 -2.15 16.91
N PHE A 123 -3.73 -0.93 16.40
CA PHE A 123 -4.71 -0.25 15.57
C PHE A 123 -4.96 -0.99 14.24
N MET A 124 -3.90 -1.45 13.56
CA MET A 124 -4.04 -2.29 12.35
C MET A 124 -4.81 -3.59 12.63
N CYS A 125 -4.47 -4.30 13.70
CA CYS A 125 -5.20 -5.50 14.14
C CYS A 125 -6.71 -5.19 14.32
N LYS A 126 -7.03 -4.08 14.99
CA LYS A 126 -8.41 -3.65 15.22
C LYS A 126 -9.16 -3.35 13.92
N MET A 127 -8.54 -2.62 12.99
CA MET A 127 -9.13 -2.28 11.69
C MET A 127 -9.43 -3.53 10.85
N GLN A 128 -8.60 -4.56 10.97
CA GLN A 128 -8.73 -5.81 10.20
C GLN A 128 -9.46 -6.94 10.94
N ARG A 129 -9.88 -6.74 12.19
CA ARG A 129 -10.43 -7.80 13.07
C ARG A 129 -9.48 -8.98 13.23
N LEU A 130 -8.19 -8.69 13.34
CA LEU A 130 -7.14 -9.67 13.56
C LEU A 130 -6.68 -9.63 15.01
N ILE A 131 -6.23 -10.78 15.51
CA ILE A 131 -5.61 -10.87 16.84
C ILE A 131 -4.20 -10.27 16.77
N ASN A 132 -3.42 -10.67 15.76
CA ASN A 132 -2.03 -10.27 15.58
C ASN A 132 -1.70 -10.04 14.10
N ILE A 133 -0.69 -9.22 13.89
CA ILE A 133 0.01 -9.04 12.62
C ILE A 133 1.52 -9.19 12.85
N TYR A 134 2.22 -9.64 11.83
CA TYR A 134 3.63 -10.00 11.89
C TYR A 134 4.39 -9.29 10.78
N SER A 135 5.66 -8.99 11.05
CA SER A 135 6.56 -8.54 9.98
C SER A 135 6.81 -9.68 9.00
N TYR A 136 7.19 -9.36 7.76
CA TYR A 136 7.68 -10.36 6.83
C TYR A 136 8.96 -11.01 7.37
N SER A 137 9.15 -12.31 7.12
CA SER A 137 10.32 -13.03 7.63
C SER A 137 11.57 -12.88 6.77
N ASP A 138 11.43 -12.34 5.57
CA ASP A 138 12.53 -11.81 4.78
C ASP A 138 12.91 -10.39 5.22
N ASN A 139 14.12 -9.98 4.86
CA ASN A 139 14.69 -8.67 5.16
C ASN A 139 14.32 -7.58 4.12
N LEU A 140 13.48 -7.87 3.13
CA LEU A 140 13.23 -6.94 2.02
C LEU A 140 11.85 -6.29 2.08
N SER A 141 10.84 -7.01 2.60
CA SER A 141 9.45 -6.71 2.28
C SER A 141 8.71 -5.84 3.31
N SER A 142 9.19 -5.74 4.54
CA SER A 142 8.43 -5.14 5.66
C SER A 142 8.14 -3.64 5.48
N ILE A 143 9.13 -2.84 5.09
CA ILE A 143 8.98 -1.41 4.78
C ILE A 143 9.59 -1.17 3.40
N ASN A 144 8.84 -0.57 2.47
CA ASN A 144 9.38 -0.21 1.16
C ASN A 144 9.08 1.25 0.82
N ILE A 145 10.07 1.95 0.25
CA ILE A 145 9.88 3.26 -0.38
C ILE A 145 9.71 3.04 -1.88
N ASN A 146 8.54 3.38 -2.40
CA ASN A 146 8.20 3.24 -3.81
C ASN A 146 8.28 4.61 -4.49
N TYR A 147 9.00 4.68 -5.61
CA TYR A 147 9.18 5.88 -6.43
C TYR A 147 8.47 5.68 -7.76
N TYR A 148 7.69 6.67 -8.17
CA TYR A 148 7.07 6.73 -9.48
C TYR A 148 7.48 8.05 -10.12
N ASP A 149 8.37 7.95 -11.10
CA ASP A 149 8.79 9.06 -11.96
C ASP A 149 7.78 9.24 -13.11
N PRO A 150 7.87 10.29 -13.94
CA PRO A 150 7.03 10.42 -15.12
C PRO A 150 7.05 9.13 -15.96
N ASP A 151 5.87 8.77 -16.47
CA ASP A 151 5.55 7.52 -17.17
C ASP A 151 5.44 6.25 -16.31
N ASP A 152 5.78 6.29 -15.02
CA ASP A 152 5.48 5.18 -14.12
C ASP A 152 4.00 5.13 -13.74
N SER A 153 3.46 3.91 -13.65
CA SER A 153 2.12 3.63 -13.17
C SER A 153 2.09 2.31 -12.41
N LEU A 154 1.07 2.15 -11.57
CA LEU A 154 0.70 0.88 -10.97
C LEU A 154 -0.69 0.54 -11.51
N GLU A 155 -0.77 -0.28 -12.55
CA GLU A 155 -2.03 -0.54 -13.24
C GLU A 155 -3.00 -1.40 -12.42
N TRP A 156 -4.22 -1.57 -12.95
CA TRP A 156 -5.30 -2.28 -12.30
C TRP A 156 -4.87 -3.66 -11.76
N HIS A 157 -5.08 -3.86 -10.45
CA HIS A 157 -4.85 -5.14 -9.79
C HIS A 157 -5.69 -5.29 -8.52
N PHE A 158 -5.78 -6.54 -8.06
CA PHE A 158 -6.11 -6.91 -6.70
C PHE A 158 -4.83 -7.29 -5.95
N ASP A 159 -4.76 -6.92 -4.68
CA ASP A 159 -3.64 -7.37 -3.84
C ASP A 159 -3.76 -8.85 -3.50
N ASN A 160 -2.60 -9.48 -3.31
CA ASN A 160 -2.50 -10.79 -2.66
C ASN A 160 -2.55 -10.68 -1.14
N ALA A 161 -2.16 -9.52 -0.58
CA ALA A 161 -2.20 -9.25 0.85
C ALA A 161 -3.63 -8.92 1.32
N ASP A 162 -3.98 -9.31 2.55
CA ASP A 162 -5.32 -9.06 3.11
C ASP A 162 -5.66 -7.58 3.24
N PHE A 163 -4.64 -6.75 3.45
CA PHE A 163 -4.74 -5.31 3.51
C PHE A 163 -3.39 -4.69 3.15
N ALA A 164 -3.44 -3.41 2.79
CA ALA A 164 -2.26 -2.60 2.54
C ALA A 164 -2.33 -1.33 3.38
N VAL A 165 -1.14 -0.88 3.82
CA VAL A 165 -0.96 0.35 4.59
C VAL A 165 0.07 1.18 3.87
N THR A 166 -0.30 2.41 3.52
CA THR A 166 0.57 3.29 2.75
C THR A 166 0.66 4.66 3.39
N LEU A 167 1.83 5.30 3.27
CA LEU A 167 2.06 6.68 3.68
C LEU A 167 2.56 7.46 2.47
N LEU A 168 1.79 8.44 2.01
CA LEU A 168 2.17 9.28 0.88
C LEU A 168 3.18 10.34 1.35
N VAL A 169 4.41 10.27 0.86
CA VAL A 169 5.50 11.19 1.27
C VAL A 169 5.64 12.36 0.30
N LYS A 170 5.40 12.11 -0.99
CA LYS A 170 5.49 13.14 -2.04
C LYS A 170 4.43 12.90 -3.10
N ASN A 171 3.71 13.94 -3.48
CA ASN A 171 2.67 13.87 -4.50
C ASN A 171 3.20 14.48 -5.81
N PRO A 172 2.92 13.87 -6.98
CA PRO A 172 3.28 14.49 -8.24
C PRO A 172 2.35 15.68 -8.52
N LYS A 173 2.80 16.59 -9.38
CA LYS A 173 2.00 17.74 -9.81
C LYS A 173 0.82 17.32 -10.70
N LYS A 174 0.98 16.23 -11.46
CA LYS A 174 -0.06 15.68 -12.36
C LYS A 174 0.09 14.17 -12.50
N GLY A 175 -1.03 13.46 -12.55
CA GLY A 175 -1.05 12.00 -12.60
C GLY A 175 -0.87 11.38 -11.20
N GLY A 176 -0.49 10.10 -11.12
CA GLY A 176 -0.26 9.42 -9.84
C GLY A 176 -1.49 9.28 -8.93
N ILE A 177 -2.70 9.34 -9.50
CA ILE A 177 -3.97 9.35 -8.78
C ILE A 177 -4.33 7.92 -8.39
N TYR A 178 -4.67 7.70 -7.12
CA TYR A 178 -5.23 6.43 -6.67
C TYR A 178 -6.69 6.32 -7.12
N GLU A 179 -6.97 5.30 -7.93
CA GLU A 179 -8.29 4.98 -8.46
C GLU A 179 -8.72 3.59 -8.01
N TYR A 180 -9.98 3.42 -7.61
CA TYR A 180 -10.44 2.12 -7.11
C TYR A 180 -11.96 1.88 -7.26
N PHE A 181 -12.31 0.60 -7.24
CA PHE A 181 -13.66 0.07 -7.13
C PHE A 181 -13.75 -0.78 -5.85
N PRO A 182 -14.47 -0.33 -4.82
CA PRO A 182 -14.48 -0.99 -3.52
C PRO A 182 -15.24 -2.31 -3.55
N ASN A 183 -14.73 -3.32 -2.82
CA ASN A 183 -15.43 -4.57 -2.51
C ASN A 183 -16.02 -5.28 -3.73
N MET A 184 -15.35 -5.22 -4.88
CA MET A 184 -15.89 -5.68 -6.16
C MET A 184 -15.39 -7.06 -6.60
N ARG A 185 -14.32 -7.60 -5.96
CA ARG A 185 -13.69 -8.85 -6.43
C ARG A 185 -14.67 -10.02 -6.47
N TYR A 186 -15.52 -10.12 -5.46
CA TYR A 186 -16.52 -11.18 -5.32
C TYR A 186 -17.91 -10.55 -5.28
N GLY A 187 -18.78 -10.97 -6.19
CA GLY A 187 -20.19 -10.56 -6.24
C GLY A 187 -21.06 -11.29 -5.20
N ALA A 188 -22.38 -11.15 -5.34
CA ALA A 188 -23.36 -11.69 -4.38
C ALA A 188 -23.24 -13.21 -4.13
N GLU A 189 -22.79 -13.98 -5.12
CA GLU A 189 -22.58 -15.44 -5.01
C GLU A 189 -21.15 -15.83 -4.61
N SER A 190 -20.34 -14.89 -4.12
CA SER A 190 -18.89 -15.09 -3.89
C SER A 190 -18.11 -15.50 -5.14
N LYS A 191 -18.65 -15.24 -6.32
CA LYS A 191 -18.01 -15.46 -7.62
C LYS A 191 -17.46 -14.16 -8.20
N GLU A 192 -16.44 -14.25 -9.03
CA GLU A 192 -15.89 -13.09 -9.73
C GLU A 192 -16.85 -12.58 -10.80
N ASP A 193 -17.00 -11.26 -10.89
CA ASP A 193 -17.87 -10.59 -11.87
C ASP A 193 -17.05 -10.12 -13.08
N TYR A 194 -16.81 -11.03 -14.02
CA TYR A 194 -16.07 -10.71 -15.25
C TYR A 194 -16.81 -9.73 -16.17
N GLU A 195 -18.13 -9.61 -16.09
CA GLU A 195 -18.86 -8.64 -16.90
C GLU A 195 -18.58 -7.22 -16.42
N THR A 196 -18.65 -6.98 -15.12
CA THR A 196 -18.30 -5.70 -14.51
C THR A 196 -16.83 -5.39 -14.72
N LEU A 197 -15.93 -6.36 -14.54
CA LEU A 197 -14.51 -6.16 -14.84
C LEU A 197 -14.28 -5.74 -16.29
N ARG A 198 -14.96 -6.37 -17.26
CA ARG A 198 -14.87 -5.95 -18.67
C ARG A 198 -15.29 -4.50 -18.85
N LYS A 199 -16.40 -4.07 -18.25
CA LYS A 199 -16.87 -2.68 -18.32
C LYS A 199 -15.86 -1.70 -17.72
N ILE A 200 -15.18 -2.08 -16.62
CA ILE A 200 -14.11 -1.27 -16.02
C ILE A 200 -12.91 -1.16 -16.97
N LEU A 201 -12.43 -2.29 -17.49
CA LEU A 201 -11.25 -2.34 -18.35
C LEU A 201 -11.47 -1.63 -19.70
N ASP A 202 -12.71 -1.65 -20.19
CA ASP A 202 -13.13 -0.92 -21.40
C ASP A 202 -13.49 0.55 -21.11
N ARG A 203 -13.22 1.04 -19.88
CA ARG A 203 -13.45 2.43 -19.42
C ARG A 203 -14.93 2.87 -19.48
N LYS A 204 -15.87 1.93 -19.43
CA LYS A 204 -17.32 2.20 -19.40
C LYS A 204 -17.82 2.54 -18.00
N LEU A 205 -17.04 2.26 -16.95
CA LEU A 205 -17.33 2.61 -15.57
C LEU A 205 -16.26 3.57 -15.03
N LYS A 206 -16.69 4.58 -14.26
CA LYS A 206 -15.80 5.55 -13.63
C LYS A 206 -15.36 5.05 -12.25
N PRO A 207 -14.05 5.00 -11.95
CA PRO A 207 -13.57 4.63 -10.64
C PRO A 207 -13.81 5.73 -9.61
N LYS A 208 -13.80 5.37 -8.33
CA LYS A 208 -13.62 6.34 -7.25
C LYS A 208 -12.17 6.82 -7.25
N ARG A 209 -11.94 8.06 -6.83
CA ARG A 209 -10.61 8.66 -6.70
C ARG A 209 -10.38 9.07 -5.25
N VAL A 210 -9.18 8.84 -4.76
CA VAL A 210 -8.74 9.36 -3.46
C VAL A 210 -7.68 10.42 -3.73
N LEU A 211 -7.99 11.67 -3.42
CA LEU A 211 -7.01 12.76 -3.41
C LEU A 211 -6.38 12.78 -2.02
N MET A 212 -5.08 12.45 -1.95
CA MET A 212 -4.32 12.42 -0.70
C MET A 212 -3.35 13.60 -0.67
N GLY A 213 -3.26 14.26 0.48
CA GLY A 213 -2.17 15.18 0.78
C GLY A 213 -0.90 14.41 1.15
N GLU A 214 0.25 15.05 1.03
CA GLU A 214 1.50 14.51 1.58
C GLU A 214 1.36 14.35 3.10
N GLY A 215 1.98 13.31 3.67
CA GLY A 215 1.81 12.90 5.06
C GLY A 215 0.53 12.10 5.35
N THR A 216 -0.33 11.84 4.35
CA THR A 216 -1.54 11.03 4.53
C THR A 216 -1.21 9.54 4.64
N LEU A 217 -1.75 8.88 5.68
CA LEU A 217 -1.75 7.43 5.80
C LEU A 217 -3.06 6.86 5.24
N MET A 218 -2.99 5.83 4.41
CA MET A 218 -4.15 5.14 3.86
C MET A 218 -4.07 3.65 4.17
N ILE A 219 -5.17 3.11 4.71
CA ILE A 219 -5.38 1.68 4.94
C ILE A 219 -6.45 1.21 3.96
N PHE A 220 -6.20 0.14 3.21
CA PHE A 220 -7.20 -0.36 2.26
C PHE A 220 -7.15 -1.88 2.09
N ARG A 221 -8.28 -2.45 1.67
CA ARG A 221 -8.44 -3.91 1.40
C ARG A 221 -8.30 -4.18 -0.09
N GLY A 222 -7.06 -4.14 -0.58
CA GLY A 222 -6.74 -4.30 -2.00
C GLY A 222 -7.05 -5.70 -2.54
N ASN A 223 -7.11 -6.73 -1.68
CA ASN A 223 -7.54 -8.07 -2.10
C ASN A 223 -9.02 -8.14 -2.48
N ARG A 224 -9.86 -7.19 -2.03
CA ARG A 224 -11.29 -7.11 -2.33
C ARG A 224 -11.64 -5.98 -3.29
N SER A 225 -10.79 -4.97 -3.38
CA SER A 225 -11.04 -3.75 -4.15
C SER A 225 -10.08 -3.65 -5.32
N LEU A 226 -10.62 -3.55 -6.52
CA LEU A 226 -9.80 -3.36 -7.72
C LEU A 226 -9.24 -1.94 -7.67
N HIS A 227 -7.93 -1.78 -7.78
CA HIS A 227 -7.32 -0.47 -7.63
C HIS A 227 -6.11 -0.30 -8.54
N ARG A 228 -5.74 0.96 -8.77
CA ARG A 228 -4.56 1.37 -9.53
C ARG A 228 -4.06 2.73 -9.07
N VAL A 229 -2.85 3.06 -9.49
CA VAL A 229 -2.31 4.42 -9.49
C VAL A 229 -2.08 4.82 -10.94
N THR A 230 -2.78 5.87 -11.39
CA THR A 230 -2.63 6.36 -12.77
C THR A 230 -1.19 6.77 -13.05
N LYS A 231 -0.80 6.72 -14.33
CA LYS A 231 0.50 7.21 -14.80
C LYS A 231 0.86 8.56 -14.17
N VAL A 232 2.08 8.70 -13.68
CA VAL A 232 2.64 9.99 -13.28
C VAL A 232 2.97 10.77 -14.55
N GLU A 233 2.49 12.01 -14.63
CA GLU A 233 2.70 12.86 -15.82
C GLU A 233 3.71 13.97 -15.55
N VAL A 234 3.66 14.59 -14.36
CA VAL A 234 4.56 15.70 -14.00
C VAL A 234 4.96 15.60 -12.55
N GLY A 235 6.27 15.67 -12.29
CA GLY A 235 6.85 15.53 -10.95
C GLY A 235 7.09 14.07 -10.58
N GLU A 236 7.13 13.79 -9.30
CA GLU A 236 7.45 12.48 -8.75
C GLU A 236 6.45 12.14 -7.65
N ARG A 237 6.08 10.86 -7.55
CA ARG A 237 5.32 10.33 -6.44
C ARG A 237 6.19 9.41 -5.59
N VAL A 238 6.25 9.68 -4.29
CA VAL A 238 6.96 8.83 -3.30
C VAL A 238 5.96 8.29 -2.29
N LEU A 239 5.90 6.96 -2.18
CA LEU A 239 4.93 6.25 -1.34
C LEU A 239 5.63 5.17 -0.52
N ILE A 240 5.43 5.22 0.79
CA ILE A 240 5.85 4.13 1.68
C ILE A 240 4.75 3.07 1.71
N THR A 241 5.12 1.80 1.65
CA THR A 241 4.25 0.66 1.99
C THR A 241 4.76 0.02 3.28
N LEU A 242 3.88 -0.10 4.27
CA LEU A 242 4.13 -0.78 5.54
C LEU A 242 3.43 -2.15 5.48
N ASN A 243 4.20 -3.19 5.19
CA ASN A 243 3.67 -4.50 4.85
C ASN A 243 3.70 -5.44 6.06
N TYR A 244 2.57 -6.09 6.33
CA TYR A 244 2.43 -7.06 7.40
C TYR A 244 1.83 -8.38 6.88
N ASN A 245 2.12 -9.46 7.59
CA ASN A 245 1.48 -10.76 7.42
C ASN A 245 0.52 -11.07 8.56
N ILE A 246 -0.53 -11.82 8.26
CA ILE A 246 -1.46 -12.35 9.27
C ILE A 246 -0.95 -13.65 9.93
N LYS A 247 0.13 -14.23 9.38
CA LYS A 247 0.80 -15.43 9.89
C LYS A 247 2.27 -15.12 10.19
N PRO A 248 2.84 -15.65 11.29
CA PRO A 248 4.24 -15.45 11.60
C PRO A 248 5.14 -16.20 10.62
N ARG A 249 6.39 -15.74 10.48
CA ARG A 249 7.47 -16.41 9.73
C ARG A 249 7.23 -16.57 8.22
N ILE A 250 6.27 -15.86 7.64
CA ILE A 250 6.00 -15.89 6.20
C ILE A 250 6.86 -14.83 5.47
N PRO A 251 7.69 -15.23 4.49
CA PRO A 251 8.39 -14.28 3.62
C PRO A 251 7.51 -13.93 2.43
N LEU A 252 7.87 -12.86 1.73
CA LEU A 252 7.32 -12.58 0.43
C LEU A 252 7.83 -13.64 -0.56
N SER A 253 6.98 -14.02 -1.52
CA SER A 253 7.37 -15.05 -2.50
C SER A 253 8.69 -14.68 -3.18
N GLU A 254 9.51 -15.69 -3.48
CA GLU A 254 10.80 -15.45 -4.14
C GLU A 254 10.63 -14.73 -5.48
N LYS A 255 9.61 -15.11 -6.25
CA LYS A 255 9.23 -14.44 -7.50
C LYS A 255 8.95 -12.96 -7.26
N SER A 256 8.11 -12.63 -6.27
CA SER A 256 7.79 -11.23 -5.95
C SER A 256 9.02 -10.45 -5.47
N ARG A 257 9.92 -11.06 -4.68
CA ARG A 257 11.15 -10.41 -4.24
C ARG A 257 12.09 -10.11 -5.42
N MET A 258 12.29 -11.07 -6.32
CA MET A 258 13.04 -10.84 -7.56
C MET A 258 12.41 -9.72 -8.40
N THR A 259 11.09 -9.72 -8.54
CA THR A 259 10.38 -8.71 -9.33
C THR A 259 10.49 -7.31 -8.73
N PHE A 260 10.28 -7.14 -7.43
CA PHE A 260 10.21 -5.81 -6.82
C PHE A 260 11.55 -5.28 -6.32
N PHE A 261 12.51 -6.16 -6.05
CA PHE A 261 13.79 -5.79 -5.41
C PHE A 261 15.01 -6.22 -6.23
N GLY A 262 14.83 -7.00 -7.30
CA GLY A 262 15.92 -7.52 -8.13
C GLY A 262 16.75 -8.62 -7.48
N ARG A 263 16.38 -9.05 -6.27
CA ARG A 263 17.09 -10.03 -5.44
C ARG A 263 16.16 -10.70 -4.44
N THR A 264 16.61 -11.80 -3.85
CA THR A 264 15.82 -12.61 -2.90
C THR A 264 16.26 -12.46 -1.44
N LYS A 265 17.43 -11.86 -1.21
CA LYS A 265 18.06 -11.64 0.10
C LYS A 265 18.75 -10.29 0.12
#